data_AF-A0A938NKE3-F1
#
_entry.id   AF-A0A938NKE3-F1
#
_cell.length_a   1.000
_cell.length_b   1.000
_cell.length_c   1.000
_cell.angle_alpha   90.00
_cell.angle_beta   90.00
_cell.angle_gamma   90.00
#
_symmetry.space_group_name_H-M   'P 1'
#
loop_
_entity.id
_entity.type
_entity.pdbx_description
1 polymer ?
#
loop_
_entity_poly.entity_id
_entity_poly.type
_entity_poly.pdbx_seq_one_letter_code
_entity_poly.pdbx_strand_id
1 'polypeptide(L)'
;MDAANLMKPVLARGEIRCIGATTIGEYRKYIETDPALERRFEKVIVNEPTRDEAVEILKGIRPRWEKHYNKRITDKALESAVDLSIRFDVDHRLPDKAVDLVDKAGAKMQIPFLSMGPGKKTNELKPEAKTDMDYDEVMEFTIAQVLSDKIGIPIEIITGILKAKFLDSLN
;
A
#
# COMPACT_ATOMS: atom_id res chain seq x y z
N MET A 1 31.94 -5.16 -20.54
CA MET A 1 31.85 -3.68 -20.50
C MET A 1 30.83 -3.32 -19.45
N ASP A 2 31.18 -2.46 -18.51
CA ASP A 2 30.27 -1.96 -17.49
C ASP A 2 29.48 -0.77 -18.04
N ALA A 3 28.15 -0.81 -17.94
CA ALA A 3 27.27 0.24 -18.43
C ALA A 3 27.61 1.61 -17.82
N ALA A 4 28.09 1.64 -16.57
CA ALA A 4 28.50 2.87 -15.89
C ALA A 4 29.64 3.59 -16.65
N ASN A 5 30.62 2.85 -17.18
CA ASN A 5 31.75 3.45 -17.91
C ASN A 5 31.35 3.98 -19.30
N LEU A 6 30.28 3.45 -19.89
CA LEU A 6 29.68 3.98 -21.12
C LEU A 6 28.93 5.29 -20.86
N MET A 7 28.31 5.45 -19.68
CA MET A 7 27.50 6.63 -19.34
C MET A 7 28.32 7.81 -18.79
N LYS A 8 29.46 7.58 -18.16
CA LYS A 8 30.36 8.64 -17.65
C LYS A 8 30.65 9.77 -18.66
N PRO A 9 31.04 9.51 -19.93
CA PRO A 9 31.36 10.58 -20.87
C PRO A 9 30.14 11.43 -21.26
N VAL A 10 28.98 10.81 -21.51
CA VAL A 10 27.73 11.51 -21.85
C VAL A 10 27.19 12.32 -20.66
N LEU A 11 27.30 11.79 -19.43
CA LEU A 11 26.95 12.51 -18.20
C LEU A 11 27.90 13.70 -17.96
N ALA A 12 29.21 13.53 -18.22
CA ALA A 12 30.20 14.59 -18.03
C ALA A 12 30.01 15.77 -19.00
N ARG A 13 29.53 15.50 -20.22
CA ARG A 13 29.19 16.53 -21.22
C ARG A 13 27.80 17.13 -21.03
N GLY A 14 26.97 16.56 -20.15
CA GLY A 14 25.60 17.04 -19.91
C GLY A 14 24.62 16.71 -21.04
N GLU A 15 24.95 15.75 -21.92
CA GLU A 15 24.12 15.35 -23.06
C GLU A 15 22.88 14.56 -22.64
N ILE A 16 22.89 14.01 -21.42
CA ILE A 16 21.79 13.23 -20.86
C ILE A 16 21.46 13.78 -19.47
N ARG A 17 20.16 13.87 -19.18
CA ARG A 17 19.62 14.07 -17.84
C ARG A 17 19.03 12.76 -17.35
N CYS A 18 19.36 12.33 -16.15
CA CYS A 18 18.82 11.12 -15.56
C CYS A 18 18.45 11.34 -14.10
N ILE A 19 17.54 10.50 -13.61
CA ILE A 19 17.19 10.38 -12.20
C ILE A 19 17.51 8.94 -11.80
N GLY A 20 18.29 8.77 -10.75
CA GLY A 20 18.58 7.46 -10.14
C GLY A 20 17.80 7.28 -8.85
N ALA A 21 17.35 6.06 -8.57
CA ALA A 21 16.80 5.66 -7.29
C ALA A 21 17.65 4.53 -6.73
N THR A 22 18.23 4.73 -5.55
CA THR A 22 19.10 3.74 -4.90
C THR A 22 18.81 3.72 -3.40
N THR A 23 19.18 2.63 -2.74
CA THR A 23 19.30 2.65 -1.28
C THR A 23 20.50 3.50 -0.86
N ILE A 24 20.51 3.95 0.40
CA ILE A 24 21.65 4.69 0.96
C ILE A 24 22.95 3.87 0.90
N GLY A 25 22.85 2.55 1.13
CA GLY A 25 24.00 1.64 1.07
C GLY A 25 24.59 1.50 -0.33
N GLU A 26 23.74 1.36 -1.34
CA GLU A 26 24.17 1.30 -2.74
C GLU A 26 24.75 2.63 -3.21
N TYR A 27 24.15 3.76 -2.82
CA TYR A 27 24.67 5.09 -3.14
C TYR A 27 26.11 5.26 -2.63
N ARG A 28 26.36 4.90 -1.36
CA ARG A 28 27.70 4.93 -0.76
C ARG A 28 28.69 4.05 -1.52
N LYS A 29 28.28 2.83 -1.85
CA LYS A 29 29.15 1.81 -2.46
C LYS A 29 29.49 2.11 -3.91
N TYR A 30 28.56 2.65 -4.70
CA TYR A 30 28.69 2.75 -6.15
C TYR A 30 28.79 4.17 -6.69
N ILE A 31 28.24 5.17 -5.98
CA ILE A 31 28.22 6.57 -6.43
C ILE A 31 29.24 7.40 -5.66
N GLU A 32 29.21 7.40 -4.31
CA GLU A 32 30.17 8.17 -3.50
C GLU A 32 31.61 7.67 -3.65
N THR A 33 31.79 6.39 -3.98
CA THR A 33 33.14 5.83 -4.20
C THR A 33 33.74 6.25 -5.56
N ASP A 34 32.94 6.77 -6.49
CA ASP A 34 33.40 7.21 -7.82
C ASP A 34 33.40 8.75 -7.93
N PRO A 35 34.58 9.42 -7.92
CA PRO A 35 34.67 10.88 -7.93
C PRO A 35 34.03 11.55 -9.15
N ALA A 36 33.92 10.84 -10.28
CA ALA A 36 33.31 11.39 -11.48
C ALA A 36 31.78 11.42 -11.40
N LEU A 37 31.18 10.46 -10.69
CA LEU A 37 29.73 10.37 -10.49
C LEU A 37 29.28 11.25 -9.31
N GLU A 38 30.01 11.24 -8.21
CA GLU A 38 29.70 12.04 -7.01
C GLU A 38 29.54 13.52 -7.34
N ARG A 39 30.43 14.09 -8.17
CA ARG A 39 30.36 15.50 -8.60
C ARG A 39 29.25 15.84 -9.60
N ARG A 40 28.50 14.84 -10.09
CA ARG A 40 27.48 14.99 -11.16
C ARG A 40 26.07 14.64 -10.69
N PHE A 41 25.95 13.81 -9.66
CA PHE A 41 24.67 13.51 -9.03
C PHE A 41 24.45 14.39 -7.81
N GLU A 42 23.30 15.05 -7.78
CA GLU A 42 22.81 15.71 -6.58
C GLU A 42 22.03 14.69 -5.74
N LYS A 43 22.39 14.54 -4.47
CA LYS A 43 21.70 13.61 -3.57
C LYS A 43 20.42 14.25 -3.03
N VAL A 44 19.28 13.69 -3.42
CA VAL A 44 17.98 14.02 -2.83
C VAL A 44 17.58 12.90 -1.88
N ILE A 45 17.54 13.19 -0.57
CA ILE A 45 17.13 12.20 0.43
C ILE A 45 15.59 12.15 0.48
N VAL A 46 15.04 10.97 0.23
CA VAL A 46 13.61 10.70 0.38
C VAL A 46 13.41 9.96 1.70
N ASN A 47 12.74 10.62 2.64
CA ASN A 47 12.40 10.03 3.93
C ASN A 47 11.09 9.25 3.84
N GLU A 48 10.90 8.32 4.77
CA GLU A 48 9.61 7.69 4.99
C GLU A 48 8.57 8.76 5.36
N PRO A 49 7.37 8.75 4.74
CA PRO A 49 6.33 9.72 5.07
C PRO A 49 5.81 9.50 6.49
N THR A 50 5.34 10.58 7.08
CA THR A 50 4.58 10.52 8.34
C THR A 50 3.27 9.76 8.15
N ARG A 51 2.63 9.38 9.28
CA ARG A 51 1.32 8.73 9.27
C ARG A 51 0.31 9.49 8.40
N ASP A 52 0.18 10.79 8.62
CA ASP A 52 -0.86 11.60 7.99
C ASP A 52 -0.52 11.86 6.51
N GLU A 53 0.75 12.06 6.16
CA GLU A 53 1.20 12.11 4.76
C GLU A 53 0.92 10.79 4.04
N ALA A 54 1.14 9.65 4.69
CA ALA A 54 0.81 8.35 4.10
C ALA A 54 -0.69 8.22 3.83
N VAL A 55 -1.56 8.63 4.77
CA VAL A 55 -3.01 8.65 4.55
C VAL A 55 -3.37 9.52 3.35
N GLU A 56 -2.78 10.70 3.19
CA GLU A 56 -3.03 11.57 2.03
C GLU A 56 -2.52 10.96 0.71
N ILE A 57 -1.36 10.29 0.73
CA ILE A 57 -0.87 9.51 -0.43
C ILE A 57 -1.90 8.43 -0.81
N LEU A 58 -2.42 7.69 0.16
CA LEU A 58 -3.44 6.66 -0.05
C LEU A 58 -4.75 7.25 -0.60
N LYS A 59 -5.18 8.42 -0.14
CA LYS A 59 -6.33 9.13 -0.72
C LYS A 59 -6.10 9.55 -2.17
N GLY A 60 -4.87 9.96 -2.51
CA GLY A 60 -4.48 10.32 -3.88
C GLY A 60 -4.56 9.15 -4.86
N ILE A 61 -4.23 7.94 -4.42
CA ILE A 61 -4.28 6.72 -5.25
C ILE A 61 -5.65 6.01 -5.22
N ARG A 62 -6.49 6.28 -4.21
CA ARG A 62 -7.82 5.68 -4.04
C ARG A 62 -8.64 5.61 -5.34
N PRO A 63 -8.82 6.70 -6.13
CA PRO A 63 -9.68 6.65 -7.32
C PRO A 63 -9.24 5.60 -8.34
N ARG A 64 -7.94 5.33 -8.44
CA ARG A 64 -7.38 4.32 -9.34
C ARG A 64 -7.71 2.91 -8.86
N TRP A 65 -7.64 2.65 -7.56
CA TRP A 65 -8.02 1.35 -6.98
C TRP A 65 -9.51 1.10 -7.02
N GLU A 66 -10.32 2.11 -6.69
CA GLU A 66 -11.78 1.96 -6.74
C GLU A 66 -12.24 1.59 -8.15
N LYS A 67 -11.64 2.22 -9.17
CA LYS A 67 -11.86 1.84 -10.57
C LYS A 67 -11.34 0.44 -10.92
N HIS A 68 -10.19 0.04 -10.37
CA HIS A 68 -9.58 -1.25 -10.69
C HIS A 68 -10.37 -2.43 -10.09
N TYR A 69 -10.78 -2.31 -8.83
CA TYR A 69 -11.51 -3.36 -8.12
C TYR A 69 -13.03 -3.26 -8.27
N ASN A 70 -13.54 -2.13 -8.77
CA ASN A 70 -14.95 -1.79 -8.80
C ASN A 70 -15.58 -1.89 -7.40
N LYS A 71 -14.91 -1.28 -6.42
CA LYS A 71 -15.28 -1.24 -5.01
C LYS A 71 -15.01 0.15 -4.47
N ARG A 72 -15.84 0.66 -3.57
CA ARG A 72 -15.57 1.90 -2.83
C ARG A 72 -14.60 1.62 -1.68
N ILE A 73 -13.64 2.50 -1.43
CA ILE A 73 -12.70 2.38 -0.31
C ILE A 73 -12.97 3.50 0.68
N THR A 74 -13.42 3.12 1.88
CA THR A 74 -13.77 4.09 2.93
C THR A 74 -12.53 4.81 3.47
N ASP A 75 -12.67 6.08 3.88
CA ASP A 75 -11.56 6.86 4.48
C ASP A 75 -10.99 6.14 5.71
N LYS A 76 -11.90 5.60 6.53
CA LYS A 76 -11.58 4.77 7.68
C LYS A 76 -10.73 3.53 7.36
N ALA A 77 -10.97 2.89 6.21
CA ALA A 77 -10.13 1.78 5.76
C ALA A 77 -8.70 2.23 5.45
N LEU A 78 -8.53 3.40 4.84
CA LEU A 78 -7.19 3.94 4.56
C LEU A 78 -6.44 4.27 5.86
N GLU A 79 -7.10 4.94 6.80
CA GLU A 79 -6.53 5.25 8.11
C GLU A 79 -6.15 3.97 8.87
N SER A 80 -7.04 2.97 8.87
CA SER A 80 -6.80 1.67 9.49
C SER A 80 -5.64 0.94 8.83
N ALA A 81 -5.51 0.98 7.51
CA ALA A 81 -4.38 0.36 6.80
C ALA A 81 -3.05 0.96 7.24
N VAL A 82 -2.95 2.28 7.33
CA VAL A 82 -1.75 2.97 7.81
C VAL A 82 -1.48 2.58 9.27
N ASP A 83 -2.45 2.74 10.16
CA ASP A 83 -2.29 2.50 11.58
C ASP A 83 -1.89 1.06 11.93
N LEU A 84 -2.57 0.10 11.31
CA LEU A 84 -2.31 -1.31 11.53
C LEU A 84 -0.96 -1.72 10.93
N SER A 85 -0.58 -1.17 9.77
CA SER A 85 0.74 -1.43 9.18
C SER A 85 1.89 -0.87 10.03
N ILE A 86 1.72 0.31 10.65
CA ILE A 86 2.72 0.86 11.58
C ILE A 86 2.91 -0.07 12.77
N ARG A 87 1.81 -0.62 13.30
CA ARG A 87 1.84 -1.39 14.54
C ARG A 87 2.31 -2.83 14.37
N PHE A 88 1.94 -3.47 13.27
CA PHE A 88 2.15 -4.91 13.09
C PHE A 88 3.15 -5.26 11.98
N ASP A 89 3.35 -4.38 10.99
CA ASP A 89 4.28 -4.59 9.89
C ASP A 89 5.52 -3.69 10.08
N VAL A 90 6.38 -4.10 11.02
CA VAL A 90 7.56 -3.33 11.47
C VAL A 90 8.74 -3.40 10.52
N ASP A 91 8.82 -4.45 9.69
CA ASP A 91 9.93 -4.70 8.78
C ASP A 91 9.85 -3.84 7.51
N HIS A 92 8.65 -3.38 7.15
CA HIS A 92 8.39 -2.57 5.97
C HIS A 92 8.14 -1.10 6.34
N ARG A 93 8.29 -0.22 5.33
CA ARG A 93 8.21 1.23 5.48
C ARG A 93 6.95 1.78 4.81
N LEU A 94 6.42 2.88 5.34
CA LEU A 94 5.38 3.65 4.67
C LEU A 94 5.92 4.28 3.36
N PRO A 95 5.05 4.56 2.38
CA PRO A 95 3.62 4.20 2.33
C PRO A 95 3.37 2.76 1.83
N ASP A 96 4.40 2.07 1.34
CA ASP A 96 4.33 0.79 0.63
C ASP A 96 3.60 -0.31 1.43
N LYS A 97 3.91 -0.46 2.72
CA LYS A 97 3.24 -1.45 3.57
C LYS A 97 1.73 -1.24 3.73
N ALA A 98 1.28 0.02 3.74
CA ALA A 98 -0.13 0.35 3.85
C ALA A 98 -0.84 0.17 2.50
N VAL A 99 -0.14 0.50 1.41
CA VAL A 99 -0.55 0.21 0.04
C VAL A 99 -0.82 -1.28 -0.16
N ASP A 100 0.11 -2.14 0.25
CA ASP A 100 -0.03 -3.61 0.16
C ASP A 100 -1.29 -4.13 0.88
N LEU A 101 -1.63 -3.56 2.04
CA LEU A 101 -2.84 -3.97 2.78
C LEU A 101 -4.13 -3.59 2.06
N VAL A 102 -4.21 -2.38 1.50
CA VAL A 102 -5.40 -1.91 0.77
C VAL A 102 -5.57 -2.69 -0.54
N ASP A 103 -4.48 -2.91 -1.26
CA ASP A 103 -4.46 -3.66 -2.52
C ASP A 103 -4.97 -5.10 -2.32
N LYS A 104 -4.43 -5.80 -1.30
CA LYS A 104 -4.89 -7.13 -0.91
C LYS A 104 -6.35 -7.15 -0.45
N ALA A 105 -6.82 -6.10 0.24
CA ALA A 105 -8.22 -6.00 0.65
C ALA A 105 -9.15 -5.82 -0.55
N GLY A 106 -8.76 -5.00 -1.52
CA GLY A 106 -9.47 -4.86 -2.80
C GLY A 106 -9.54 -6.20 -3.55
N ALA A 107 -8.41 -6.89 -3.70
CA ALA A 107 -8.34 -8.20 -4.35
C ALA A 107 -9.19 -9.25 -3.62
N LYS A 108 -9.14 -9.29 -2.29
CA LYS A 108 -9.92 -10.23 -1.46
C LYS A 108 -11.43 -10.08 -1.67
N MET A 109 -11.92 -8.84 -1.79
CA MET A 109 -13.33 -8.56 -2.08
C MET A 109 -13.73 -8.93 -3.52
N GLN A 110 -12.78 -9.10 -4.42
CA GLN A 110 -13.01 -9.49 -5.82
C GLN A 110 -13.08 -11.01 -6.02
N ILE A 111 -12.39 -11.81 -5.20
CA ILE A 111 -12.33 -13.28 -5.34
C ILE A 111 -13.72 -13.96 -5.33
N PRO A 112 -14.67 -13.61 -4.44
CA PRO A 112 -16.01 -14.20 -4.47
C PRO A 112 -16.73 -13.99 -5.81
N PHE A 113 -16.48 -12.84 -6.47
CA PHE A 113 -17.08 -12.50 -7.76
C PHE A 113 -16.49 -13.30 -8.92
N LEU A 114 -15.18 -13.56 -8.92
CA LEU A 114 -14.51 -14.33 -9.98
C LEU A 114 -14.79 -15.85 -9.89
N SER A 115 -15.00 -16.37 -8.68
CA SER A 115 -15.34 -17.78 -8.46
C SER A 115 -16.80 -18.11 -8.85
N MET A 116 -17.66 -17.08 -8.89
CA MET A 116 -18.98 -17.14 -9.52
C MET A 116 -18.86 -16.78 -11.01
N GLY A 117 -18.57 -17.77 -11.85
CA GLY A 117 -18.55 -17.56 -13.31
C GLY A 117 -19.85 -16.92 -13.83
N PRO A 118 -19.82 -16.17 -14.96
CA PRO A 118 -20.99 -15.52 -15.53
C PRO A 118 -21.98 -16.59 -16.01
N GLY A 119 -22.89 -17.03 -15.14
CA GLY A 119 -23.90 -18.02 -15.52
C GLY A 119 -24.54 -18.86 -14.42
N LYS A 120 -24.04 -18.91 -13.17
CA LYS A 120 -24.74 -19.67 -12.11
C LYS A 120 -25.65 -18.79 -11.26
N LYS A 121 -26.86 -18.55 -11.79
CA LYS A 121 -28.04 -18.36 -10.94
C LYS A 121 -28.42 -19.73 -10.36
N THR A 122 -27.77 -20.17 -9.30
CA THR A 122 -28.36 -21.21 -8.45
C THR A 122 -29.40 -20.54 -7.58
N ASN A 123 -30.64 -20.65 -8.04
CA ASN A 123 -31.81 -20.67 -7.18
C ASN A 123 -31.57 -21.66 -6.03
N GLU A 124 -32.16 -21.38 -4.87
CA GLU A 124 -32.20 -22.21 -3.66
C GLU A 124 -31.08 -21.96 -2.65
N LEU A 125 -31.27 -20.88 -1.88
CA LEU A 125 -31.55 -20.95 -0.44
C LEU A 125 -31.87 -19.53 0.02
N LYS A 126 -33.16 -19.21 0.15
CA LYS A 126 -33.58 -18.06 0.96
C LYS A 126 -33.34 -18.41 2.42
N PRO A 127 -32.77 -17.48 3.19
CA PRO A 127 -33.48 -17.01 4.36
C PRO A 127 -33.86 -15.54 4.16
N GLU A 128 -35.06 -15.24 4.59
CA GLU A 128 -35.71 -13.96 4.46
C GLU A 128 -35.13 -12.99 5.49
N ALA A 129 -34.38 -11.99 5.03
CA ALA A 129 -34.23 -10.69 5.65
C ALA A 129 -33.62 -9.75 4.61
N LYS A 130 -34.48 -9.01 3.91
CA LYS A 130 -34.07 -7.86 3.11
C LYS A 130 -33.53 -6.80 4.05
N THR A 131 -32.21 -6.65 4.07
CA THR A 131 -31.55 -5.41 4.49
C THR A 131 -30.49 -5.14 3.44
N ASP A 132 -30.47 -3.93 2.90
CA ASP A 132 -29.56 -3.46 1.85
C ASP A 132 -28.10 -3.46 2.33
N MET A 133 -27.46 -4.63 2.45
CA MET A 133 -26.03 -4.74 2.73
C MET A 133 -25.25 -4.77 1.42
N ASP A 134 -24.82 -3.59 1.00
CA ASP A 134 -23.98 -3.34 -0.15
C ASP A 134 -22.57 -3.93 0.09
N TYR A 135 -22.28 -5.11 -0.47
CA TYR A 135 -20.97 -5.79 -0.39
C TYR A 135 -19.89 -5.13 -1.29
N ASP A 136 -20.03 -3.83 -1.55
CA ASP A 136 -19.22 -3.09 -2.54
C ASP A 136 -18.13 -2.20 -1.91
N GLU A 137 -17.95 -2.27 -0.58
CA GLU A 137 -17.03 -1.40 0.14
C GLU A 137 -15.89 -2.13 0.85
N VAL A 138 -14.69 -1.58 0.72
CA VAL A 138 -13.55 -1.92 1.57
C VAL A 138 -13.64 -1.10 2.86
N MET A 139 -13.83 -1.82 3.97
CA MET A 139 -13.92 -1.25 5.32
C MET A 139 -12.72 -1.67 6.19
N GLU A 140 -12.61 -1.05 7.37
CA GLU A 140 -11.58 -1.28 8.39
C GLU A 140 -11.45 -2.77 8.74
N PHE A 141 -12.57 -3.48 8.82
CA PHE A 141 -12.61 -4.91 9.13
C PHE A 141 -11.93 -5.75 8.03
N THR A 142 -12.11 -5.41 6.76
CA THR A 142 -11.47 -6.11 5.63
C THR A 142 -9.96 -5.95 5.70
N ILE A 143 -9.47 -4.76 6.06
CA ILE A 143 -8.05 -4.48 6.27
C ILE A 143 -7.50 -5.31 7.43
N ALA A 144 -8.20 -5.35 8.56
CA ALA A 144 -7.79 -6.15 9.71
C ALA A 144 -7.70 -7.65 9.37
N GLN A 145 -8.64 -8.16 8.56
CA GLN A 145 -8.63 -9.55 8.11
C GLN A 145 -7.44 -9.84 7.20
N VAL A 146 -7.12 -8.94 6.26
CA VAL A 146 -5.94 -9.08 5.39
C VAL A 146 -4.64 -9.04 6.20
N LEU A 147 -4.56 -8.16 7.20
CA LEU A 147 -3.40 -8.10 8.08
C LEU A 147 -3.23 -9.39 8.89
N SER A 148 -4.34 -9.93 9.41
CA SER A 148 -4.38 -11.21 10.11
C SER A 148 -3.82 -12.32 9.23
N ASP A 149 -4.29 -12.42 7.98
CA ASP A 149 -3.82 -13.40 7.00
C ASP A 149 -2.33 -13.20 6.65
N LYS A 150 -1.88 -11.95 6.54
CA LYS A 150 -0.49 -11.59 6.18
C LYS A 150 0.51 -11.95 7.28
N ILE A 151 0.17 -11.70 8.54
CA ILE A 151 1.11 -11.77 9.67
C ILE A 151 0.89 -13.03 10.53
N GLY A 152 -0.28 -13.66 10.42
CA GLY A 152 -0.65 -14.83 11.23
C GLY A 152 -1.09 -14.47 12.65
N ILE A 153 -1.47 -13.22 12.90
CA ILE A 153 -1.99 -12.76 14.20
C ILE A 153 -3.51 -12.96 14.23
N PRO A 154 -4.09 -13.51 15.31
CA PRO A 154 -5.54 -13.65 15.47
C PRO A 154 -6.30 -12.33 15.27
N ILE A 155 -7.40 -12.39 14.50
CA ILE A 155 -8.19 -11.20 14.14
C ILE A 155 -8.81 -10.51 15.36
N GLU A 156 -9.07 -11.24 16.45
CA GLU A 156 -9.62 -10.70 17.70
C GLU A 156 -8.67 -9.67 18.34
N ILE A 157 -7.36 -9.91 18.22
CA ILE A 157 -6.34 -8.99 18.76
C ILE A 157 -6.33 -7.70 17.94
N ILE A 158 -6.40 -7.82 16.62
CA ILE A 158 -6.36 -6.67 15.69
C ILE A 158 -7.65 -5.85 15.81
N THR A 159 -8.81 -6.49 15.85
CA THR A 159 -10.12 -5.83 15.95
C THR A 159 -10.36 -5.24 17.34
N GLY A 160 -9.80 -5.81 18.41
CA GLY A 160 -9.83 -5.22 19.74
C GLY A 160 -9.18 -3.84 19.78
N ILE A 161 -8.11 -3.62 19.01
CA ILE A 161 -7.43 -2.32 18.91
C ILE A 161 -8.27 -1.29 18.15
N LEU A 162 -8.96 -1.72 17.08
CA LEU A 162 -9.87 -0.85 16.34
C LEU A 162 -11.03 -0.38 17.23
N LYS A 163 -11.58 -1.28 18.05
CA LYS A 163 -12.65 -0.95 19.01
C LYS A 163 -12.18 0.00 20.11
N ALA A 164 -10.95 -0.19 20.63
CA ALA A 164 -10.39 0.70 21.64
C ALA A 164 -10.25 2.14 21.12
N LYS A 165 -9.74 2.32 19.89
CA LYS A 165 -9.67 3.63 19.22
C LYS A 165 -11.03 4.28 19.03
N PHE A 166 -12.05 3.50 18.69
CA PHE A 166 -13.41 4.02 18.53
C PHE A 166 -13.95 4.60 19.85
N LEU A 167 -13.67 3.95 20.98
CA LEU A 167 -14.07 4.42 22.30
C LEU A 167 -13.29 5.67 22.73
N ASP A 168 -12.00 5.76 22.39
CA ASP A 168 -11.19 6.95 22.68
C ASP A 168 -11.62 8.18 21.86
N SER A 169 -12.22 7.99 20.67
CA SER A 169 -12.73 9.09 19.83
C SER A 169 -14.09 9.66 20.24
N LEU A 170 -14.76 9.03 21.22
CA LEU A 170 -16.07 9.45 21.75
C LEU A 170 -15.97 10.27 23.05
N ASN A 171 -14.77 10.45 23.58
CA ASN A 171 -14.46 11.30 24.74
C ASN A 171 -13.67 12.55 24.29
#